data_AF-A0A854CJU9-F1
#
_entry.id   AF-A0A854CJU9-F1
#
_cell.length_a   1.000
_cell.length_b   1.000
_cell.length_c   1.000
_cell.angle_alpha   90.00
_cell.angle_beta   90.00
_cell.angle_gamma   90.00
#
_symmetry.space_group_name_H-M   'P 1'
#
loop_
_entity.id
_entity.type
_entity.pdbx_description
1 polymer ?
#
loop_
_entity_poly.entity_id
_entity_poly.type
_entity_poly.pdbx_seq_one_letter_code
_entity_poly.pdbx_strand_id
1 'polypeptide(L)'
;MARRRKHHEEHGNHEAWAIPYADLMTLLLAFFVVMYAISSLNEGKYKVMAQALTSAFGGSSTAASPVQLGKTQTLGADYDRPSVIKAGAPMAASNGPTDPSLLPSMAAQMRMPVSLRNQTQLARAQRQMDAVEQQLSKTLAPLIDKKLITIRRNDLWIEVEINSDILFGTGSAALAGNARTTLSTLASVLREAPNGVRVEGYTDNQPIATAQFPSNWELSAARAASVVHLFADDGVAPQRLAMVGYGEFRARADNSTEAGRNANRRVVLIILADSAGSLAPDPPSQ
;
A
#
# COMPACT_ATOMS: atom_id res chain seq x y z
N MET A 1 -79.84 35.83 -40.09
CA MET A 1 -80.18 34.48 -39.60
C MET A 1 -78.93 33.80 -39.08
N ALA A 2 -79.08 33.08 -37.98
CA ALA A 2 -78.04 32.47 -37.17
C ALA A 2 -77.21 31.41 -37.91
N ARG A 3 -75.95 31.24 -37.48
CA ARG A 3 -75.47 29.90 -37.10
C ARG A 3 -74.33 29.99 -36.09
N ARG A 4 -74.70 29.72 -34.84
CA ARG A 4 -73.81 29.46 -33.70
C ARG A 4 -73.03 28.17 -34.00
N ARG A 5 -71.69 28.24 -34.09
CA ARG A 5 -70.83 27.06 -33.96
C ARG A 5 -70.48 26.92 -32.49
N LYS A 6 -71.10 25.95 -31.80
CA LYS A 6 -70.51 25.28 -30.65
C LYS A 6 -69.79 24.05 -31.20
N HIS A 7 -68.51 23.87 -30.92
CA HIS A 7 -67.95 22.51 -30.82
C HIS A 7 -66.62 22.47 -30.05
N HIS A 8 -66.63 21.56 -29.07
CA HIS A 8 -65.57 20.97 -28.25
C HIS A 8 -64.65 21.90 -27.45
N GLU A 9 -64.97 22.01 -26.15
CA GLU A 9 -63.97 22.19 -25.10
C GLU A 9 -63.05 20.96 -25.14
N GLU A 10 -61.83 21.15 -25.62
CA GLU A 10 -60.77 20.18 -25.38
C GLU A 10 -60.55 20.12 -23.87
N HIS A 11 -60.87 18.98 -23.24
CA HIS A 11 -60.43 18.70 -21.89
C HIS A 11 -58.90 18.70 -21.92
N GLY A 12 -58.30 19.82 -21.52
CA GLY A 12 -56.86 19.96 -21.39
C GLY A 12 -56.33 18.78 -20.59
N ASN A 13 -55.35 18.10 -21.18
CA ASN A 13 -54.69 16.90 -20.66
C ASN A 13 -53.95 17.22 -19.35
N HIS A 14 -54.69 17.43 -18.25
CA HIS A 14 -54.13 17.78 -16.93
C HIS A 14 -53.35 16.63 -16.29
N GLU A 15 -53.39 15.43 -16.89
CA GLU A 15 -52.68 14.24 -16.43
C GLU A 15 -51.34 14.02 -17.15
N ALA A 16 -50.96 14.89 -18.09
CA ALA A 16 -49.71 14.74 -18.86
C ALA A 16 -48.44 14.81 -18.00
N TRP A 17 -48.52 15.38 -16.79
CA TRP A 17 -47.42 15.39 -15.81
C TRP A 17 -47.25 14.08 -15.04
N ALA A 18 -48.30 13.24 -14.97
CA ALA A 18 -48.26 11.99 -14.22
C ALA A 18 -47.39 10.93 -14.91
N ILE A 19 -47.30 10.97 -16.24
CA ILE A 19 -46.52 10.02 -17.05
C ILE A 19 -45.00 10.13 -16.77
N PRO A 20 -44.36 11.30 -16.88
CA PRO A 20 -42.93 11.41 -16.56
C PRO A 20 -42.62 11.26 -15.06
N TYR A 21 -43.57 11.59 -14.18
CA TYR A 21 -43.42 11.32 -12.74
C TYR A 21 -43.44 9.82 -12.42
N ALA A 22 -44.36 9.07 -13.04
CA ALA A 22 -44.42 7.62 -12.92
C ALA A 22 -43.13 6.98 -13.48
N ASP A 23 -42.64 7.45 -14.63
CA ASP A 23 -41.37 6.97 -15.20
C ASP A 23 -40.19 7.20 -14.22
N LEU A 24 -40.06 8.40 -13.65
CA LEU A 24 -39.02 8.69 -12.65
C LEU A 24 -39.12 7.82 -11.40
N MET A 25 -40.33 7.57 -10.89
CA MET A 25 -40.54 6.67 -9.76
C MET A 25 -40.15 5.23 -10.08
N THR A 26 -40.42 4.75 -11.29
CA THR A 26 -40.01 3.41 -11.72
C THR A 26 -38.51 3.29 -11.96
N LEU A 27 -37.85 4.32 -12.49
CA LEU A 27 -36.39 4.37 -12.62
C LEU A 27 -35.72 4.37 -11.26
N LEU A 28 -36.26 5.12 -10.29
CA LEU A 28 -35.74 5.15 -8.92
C LEU A 28 -35.92 3.80 -8.23
N LEU A 29 -37.10 3.17 -8.35
CA LEU A 29 -37.35 1.83 -7.84
C LEU A 29 -36.40 0.79 -8.46
N ALA A 30 -36.24 0.80 -9.79
CA ALA A 30 -35.34 -0.10 -10.49
C ALA A 30 -33.89 0.09 -10.03
N PHE A 31 -33.44 1.34 -9.86
CA PHE A 31 -32.13 1.66 -9.32
C PHE A 31 -31.93 1.09 -7.90
N PHE A 32 -32.91 1.28 -7.00
CA PHE A 32 -32.83 0.74 -5.64
C PHE A 32 -32.86 -0.78 -5.60
N VAL A 33 -33.63 -1.45 -6.46
CA VAL A 33 -33.65 -2.91 -6.57
C VAL A 33 -32.30 -3.44 -7.06
N VAL A 34 -31.68 -2.80 -8.05
CA VAL A 34 -30.34 -3.16 -8.54
C VAL A 34 -29.27 -2.93 -7.47
N MET A 35 -29.30 -1.78 -6.79
CA MET A 35 -28.39 -1.50 -5.67
C MET A 35 -28.58 -2.50 -4.51
N TYR A 36 -29.83 -2.88 -4.19
CA TYR A 36 -30.11 -3.89 -3.18
C TYR A 36 -29.57 -5.26 -3.58
N ALA A 37 -29.70 -5.64 -4.86
CA ALA A 37 -29.16 -6.89 -5.38
C ALA A 37 -27.62 -6.94 -5.28
N ILE A 38 -26.93 -5.83 -5.61
CA ILE A 38 -25.47 -5.71 -5.46
C ILE A 38 -25.06 -5.71 -3.98
N SER A 39 -25.85 -5.09 -3.10
CA SER A 39 -25.60 -5.05 -1.66
C SER A 39 -25.75 -6.43 -1.00
N SER A 40 -26.59 -7.31 -1.55
CA SER A 40 -26.81 -8.68 -1.04
C SER A 40 -25.75 -9.70 -1.47
N LEU A 41 -24.56 -9.25 -1.88
CA LEU A 41 -23.41 -10.12 -2.11
C LEU A 41 -22.89 -10.68 -0.77
N ASN A 42 -23.56 -11.76 -0.38
CA ASN A 42 -23.38 -12.56 0.82
C ASN A 42 -21.90 -13.00 0.93
N GLU A 43 -21.18 -12.49 1.94
CA GLU A 43 -19.78 -12.82 2.24
C GLU A 43 -19.53 -14.35 2.30
N GLY A 44 -20.55 -15.12 2.68
CA GLY A 44 -20.51 -16.57 2.74
C GLY A 44 -20.25 -17.24 1.38
N LYS A 45 -20.79 -16.72 0.27
CA LYS A 45 -20.63 -17.33 -1.06
C LYS A 45 -19.20 -17.17 -1.60
N TYR A 46 -18.57 -16.03 -1.35
CA TYR A 46 -17.15 -15.82 -1.66
C TYR A 46 -16.25 -16.72 -0.82
N LYS A 47 -16.58 -16.93 0.46
CA LYS A 47 -15.84 -17.84 1.34
C LYS A 47 -15.92 -19.29 0.85
N VAL A 48 -17.11 -19.75 0.45
CA VAL A 48 -17.29 -21.11 -0.11
C VAL A 48 -16.58 -21.27 -1.46
N MET A 49 -16.63 -20.25 -2.33
CA MET A 49 -15.95 -20.29 -3.63
C MET A 49 -14.42 -20.23 -3.47
N ALA A 50 -13.90 -19.43 -2.54
CA ALA A 50 -12.48 -19.38 -2.21
C ALA A 50 -11.99 -20.68 -1.55
N GLN A 51 -12.81 -21.30 -0.69
CA GLN A 51 -12.54 -22.62 -0.11
C GLN A 51 -12.53 -23.71 -1.18
N ALA A 52 -13.46 -23.68 -2.13
CA ALA A 52 -13.49 -24.62 -3.24
C ALA A 52 -12.28 -24.45 -4.18
N LEU A 53 -11.89 -23.21 -4.50
CA LEU A 53 -10.68 -22.93 -5.28
C LEU A 53 -9.43 -23.41 -4.55
N THR A 54 -9.32 -23.12 -3.25
CA THR A 54 -8.17 -23.54 -2.43
C THR A 54 -8.12 -25.07 -2.30
N SER A 55 -9.27 -25.74 -2.23
CA SER A 55 -9.32 -27.21 -2.21
C SER A 55 -8.95 -27.82 -3.57
N ALA A 56 -9.33 -27.18 -4.67
CA ALA A 56 -8.98 -27.61 -6.02
C ALA A 56 -7.48 -27.38 -6.36
N PHE A 57 -6.87 -26.32 -5.83
CA PHE A 57 -5.45 -26.00 -6.04
C PHE A 57 -4.51 -26.54 -4.94
N GLY A 58 -5.03 -26.84 -3.75
CA GLY A 58 -4.29 -27.32 -2.57
C GLY A 58 -4.48 -28.81 -2.25
N GLY A 59 -5.36 -29.51 -2.98
CA GLY A 59 -5.46 -30.96 -2.95
C GLY A 59 -4.28 -31.58 -3.70
N SER A 60 -3.38 -32.22 -2.95
CA SER A 60 -2.25 -33.04 -3.38
C SER A 60 -2.13 -33.28 -4.89
N SER A 61 -1.14 -32.64 -5.50
CA SER A 61 -0.46 -33.21 -6.66
C SER A 61 0.03 -34.60 -6.25
N THR A 62 -0.73 -35.64 -6.58
CA THR A 62 -0.17 -36.98 -6.71
C THR A 62 0.75 -36.88 -7.92
N ALA A 63 1.97 -36.38 -7.67
CA ALA A 63 3.08 -36.50 -8.58
C ALA A 63 3.21 -38.00 -8.84
N ALA A 64 2.73 -38.41 -10.01
CA ALA A 64 3.07 -39.69 -10.60
C ALA A 64 4.58 -39.84 -10.43
N SER A 65 4.99 -40.87 -9.67
CA SER A 65 6.40 -41.17 -9.48
C SER A 65 7.05 -41.24 -10.86
N PRO A 66 8.08 -40.41 -11.15
CA PRO A 66 8.71 -40.47 -12.46
C PRO A 66 9.38 -41.83 -12.60
N VAL A 67 9.07 -42.54 -13.67
CA VAL A 67 9.71 -43.82 -14.03
C VAL A 67 11.22 -43.54 -14.18
N GLN A 68 12.02 -44.08 -13.27
CA GLN A 68 13.48 -44.05 -13.36
C GLN A 68 13.95 -45.10 -14.38
N LEU A 69 14.23 -44.64 -15.60
CA LEU A 69 15.08 -45.40 -16.52
C LEU A 69 16.54 -45.10 -16.20
N GLY A 70 17.26 -46.10 -15.67
CA GLY A 70 18.72 -46.14 -15.71
C GLY A 70 19.43 -45.96 -14.36
N LYS A 71 20.23 -46.97 -13.99
CA LYS A 71 21.18 -46.92 -12.86
C LYS A 71 22.52 -46.35 -13.33
N THR A 72 22.69 -45.04 -13.29
CA THR A 72 24.04 -44.44 -13.24
C THR A 72 23.95 -43.00 -12.75
N GLN A 73 24.26 -42.80 -11.47
CA GLN A 73 24.68 -41.49 -10.96
C GLN A 73 26.16 -41.34 -11.31
N THR A 74 26.48 -40.55 -12.33
CA THR A 74 27.84 -40.05 -12.50
C THR A 74 28.03 -38.86 -11.56
N LEU A 75 28.83 -39.08 -10.52
CA LEU A 75 29.55 -38.08 -9.73
C LEU A 75 30.18 -37.03 -10.67
N GLY A 76 30.02 -35.75 -10.35
CA GLY A 76 30.88 -34.68 -10.87
C GLY A 76 30.20 -33.32 -11.04
N ALA A 77 30.38 -32.43 -10.05
CA ALA A 77 30.79 -31.02 -10.23
C ALA A 77 30.58 -30.25 -8.90
N ASP A 78 31.59 -30.30 -8.03
CA ASP A 78 31.70 -29.62 -6.73
C ASP A 78 32.03 -28.11 -6.82
N TYR A 79 31.39 -27.35 -7.70
CA TYR A 79 31.63 -25.89 -7.75
C TYR A 79 30.35 -25.09 -8.01
N ASP A 80 29.39 -25.13 -7.07
CA ASP A 80 28.58 -23.94 -6.77
C ASP A 80 27.80 -24.13 -5.45
N ARG A 81 28.27 -23.50 -4.36
CA ARG A 81 27.47 -22.98 -3.21
C ARG A 81 28.35 -22.63 -2.00
N PRO A 82 27.97 -21.56 -1.28
CA PRO A 82 27.29 -21.82 -0.03
C PRO A 82 25.91 -21.16 -0.02
N SER A 83 24.91 -21.92 -0.47
CA SER A 83 23.56 -21.80 0.10
C SER A 83 23.54 -22.75 1.30
N VAL A 84 23.31 -22.21 2.50
CA VAL A 84 23.21 -22.98 3.75
C VAL A 84 21.86 -23.72 3.84
N ILE A 85 21.01 -23.66 2.81
CA ILE A 85 19.75 -24.41 2.78
C ILE A 85 19.99 -25.74 2.07
N LYS A 86 20.39 -26.74 2.86
CA LYS A 86 20.36 -28.15 2.47
C LYS A 86 18.90 -28.57 2.29
N ALA A 87 18.40 -28.47 1.06
CA ALA A 87 17.11 -29.06 0.69
C ALA A 87 17.20 -30.58 0.89
N GLY A 88 16.47 -31.10 1.88
CA GLY A 88 16.35 -32.55 2.11
C GLY A 88 16.51 -33.04 3.56
N ALA A 89 16.64 -32.16 4.56
CA ALA A 89 16.44 -32.59 5.95
C ALA A 89 14.93 -32.66 6.23
N PRO A 90 14.38 -33.80 6.71
CA PRO A 90 12.98 -33.88 7.10
C PRO A 90 12.81 -33.04 8.37
N MET A 91 12.32 -31.81 8.20
CA MET A 91 11.78 -31.04 9.33
C MET A 91 10.59 -31.81 9.86
N ALA A 92 10.72 -32.33 11.07
CA ALA A 92 9.64 -32.94 11.81
C ALA A 92 8.42 -32.01 11.78
N ALA A 93 7.28 -32.56 11.36
CA ALA A 93 6.01 -31.86 11.30
C ALA A 93 5.65 -31.33 12.69
N SER A 94 5.83 -30.03 12.90
CA SER A 94 5.10 -29.33 13.95
C SER A 94 3.66 -29.20 13.45
N ASN A 95 2.76 -29.98 14.05
CA ASN A 95 1.31 -29.83 13.92
C ASN A 95 0.84 -28.52 14.59
N GLY A 96 1.28 -27.38 14.08
CA GLY A 96 0.66 -26.09 14.33
C GLY A 96 -0.36 -25.81 13.23
N PRO A 97 -1.57 -25.32 13.53
CA PRO A 97 -2.47 -24.87 12.48
C PRO A 97 -1.81 -23.69 11.76
N THR A 98 -1.35 -23.91 10.53
CA THR A 98 -1.00 -22.82 9.61
C THR A 98 -2.30 -22.14 9.21
N ASP A 99 -2.77 -21.23 10.05
CA ASP A 99 -3.98 -20.47 9.80
C ASP A 99 -3.75 -19.59 8.55
N PRO A 100 -4.41 -19.87 7.41
CA PRO A 100 -4.21 -19.12 6.16
C PRO A 100 -4.75 -17.68 6.25
N SER A 101 -5.35 -17.31 7.39
CA SER A 101 -5.83 -15.97 7.73
C SER A 101 -4.71 -14.93 7.88
N LEU A 102 -3.45 -15.36 8.03
CA LEU A 102 -2.32 -14.46 8.22
C LEU A 102 -2.00 -13.60 6.98
N LEU A 103 -2.21 -14.13 5.77
CA LEU A 103 -1.97 -13.38 4.53
C LEU A 103 -3.02 -12.28 4.32
N PRO A 104 -4.33 -12.53 4.49
CA PRO A 104 -5.34 -11.47 4.54
C PRO A 104 -5.13 -10.47 5.66
N SER A 105 -4.70 -10.88 6.86
CA SER A 105 -4.47 -9.94 7.96
C SER A 105 -3.28 -9.02 7.70
N MET A 106 -2.22 -9.50 7.05
CA MET A 106 -1.08 -8.67 6.65
C MET A 106 -1.44 -7.72 5.49
N ALA A 107 -2.22 -8.19 4.52
CA ALA A 107 -2.74 -7.33 3.46
C ALA A 107 -3.79 -6.31 3.97
N ALA A 108 -4.57 -6.66 4.99
CA ALA A 108 -5.52 -5.77 5.67
C ALA A 108 -4.80 -4.76 6.58
N GLN A 109 -3.65 -5.12 7.17
CA GLN A 109 -2.81 -4.19 7.94
C GLN A 109 -2.15 -3.14 7.05
N MET A 110 -1.94 -3.42 5.74
CA MET A 110 -1.46 -2.43 4.77
C MET A 110 -2.56 -1.64 4.06
N ARG A 111 -3.84 -1.98 4.26
CA ARG A 111 -5.00 -1.17 3.86
C ARG A 111 -5.49 -0.39 5.06
N MET A 112 -5.09 0.89 5.15
CA MET A 112 -5.63 1.96 5.99
C MET A 112 -6.77 1.51 6.94
N PRO A 113 -6.48 1.12 8.20
CA PRO A 113 -7.54 0.74 9.13
C PRO A 113 -8.22 1.95 9.77
N VAL A 114 -8.13 3.16 9.20
CA VAL A 114 -8.97 4.26 9.69
C VAL A 114 -10.39 3.91 9.30
N SER A 115 -11.12 3.35 10.26
CA SER A 115 -12.54 3.09 10.11
C SER A 115 -13.24 4.43 9.91
N LEU A 116 -13.43 4.82 8.64
CA LEU A 116 -14.14 6.04 8.20
C LEU A 116 -15.57 6.15 8.73
N ARG A 117 -16.06 5.13 9.45
CA ARG A 117 -17.38 5.11 10.11
C ARG A 117 -17.45 5.99 11.36
N ASN A 118 -16.33 6.38 11.97
CA ASN A 118 -16.35 7.17 13.20
C ASN A 118 -15.68 8.54 13.01
N GLN A 119 -16.49 9.60 12.82
CA GLN A 119 -16.00 10.97 12.60
C GLN A 119 -15.05 11.46 13.71
N THR A 120 -15.27 11.01 14.95
CA THR A 120 -14.39 11.38 16.09
C THR A 120 -12.99 10.79 15.98
N GLN A 121 -12.86 9.56 15.47
CA GLN A 121 -11.55 8.92 15.23
C GLN A 121 -10.82 9.62 14.09
N LEU A 122 -11.55 10.00 13.03
CA LEU A 122 -10.98 10.77 11.92
C LEU A 122 -10.43 12.13 12.38
N ALA A 123 -11.21 12.88 13.18
CA ALA A 123 -10.77 14.17 13.71
C ALA A 123 -9.57 14.07 14.68
N ARG A 124 -9.46 12.97 15.43
CA ARG A 124 -8.27 12.69 16.28
C ARG A 124 -7.06 12.34 15.42
N ALA A 125 -7.23 11.47 14.43
CA ALA A 125 -6.18 11.10 13.49
C ALA A 125 -5.63 12.33 12.75
N GLN A 126 -6.51 13.22 12.29
CA GLN A 126 -6.12 14.49 11.66
C GLN A 126 -5.28 15.34 12.63
N ARG A 127 -5.77 15.62 13.84
CA ARG A 127 -5.03 16.42 14.85
C ARG A 127 -3.68 15.81 15.22
N GLN A 128 -3.61 14.49 15.41
CA GLN A 128 -2.36 13.79 15.69
C GLN A 128 -1.35 14.04 14.58
N MET A 129 -1.78 13.88 13.33
CA MET A 129 -0.90 14.06 12.20
C MET A 129 -0.52 15.52 11.95
N ASP A 130 -1.36 16.49 12.29
CA ASP A 130 -0.98 17.90 12.27
C ASP A 130 0.15 18.17 13.27
N ALA A 131 0.09 17.57 14.46
CA ALA A 131 1.16 17.65 15.44
C ALA A 131 2.46 16.98 14.93
N VAL A 132 2.36 15.81 14.29
CA VAL A 132 3.52 15.12 13.70
C VAL A 132 4.12 15.93 12.55
N GLU A 133 3.30 16.51 11.67
CA GLU A 133 3.76 17.36 10.57
C GLU A 133 4.48 18.61 11.09
N GLN A 134 3.91 19.29 12.09
CA GLN A 134 4.54 20.47 12.70
C GLN A 134 5.89 20.11 13.33
N GLN A 135 5.97 18.98 14.03
CA GLN A 135 7.21 18.51 14.64
C GLN A 135 8.27 18.13 13.59
N LEU A 136 7.86 17.46 12.51
CA LEU A 136 8.74 17.15 11.38
C LEU A 136 9.24 18.41 10.70
N SER A 137 8.33 19.34 10.38
CA SER A 137 8.66 20.60 9.71
C SER A 137 9.62 21.46 10.54
N LYS A 138 9.41 21.53 11.85
CA LYS A 138 10.30 22.24 12.78
C LYS A 138 11.68 21.58 12.86
N THR A 139 11.73 20.26 13.03
CA THR A 139 12.98 19.52 13.20
C THR A 139 13.81 19.48 11.90
N LEU A 140 13.13 19.38 10.75
CA LEU A 140 13.76 19.27 9.44
C LEU A 140 13.87 20.60 8.68
N ALA A 141 13.51 21.73 9.30
CA ALA A 141 13.55 23.05 8.66
C ALA A 141 14.86 23.32 7.89
N PRO A 142 16.07 23.05 8.45
CA PRO A 142 17.32 23.30 7.72
C PRO A 142 17.49 22.48 6.43
N LEU A 143 16.83 21.32 6.34
CA LEU A 143 16.88 20.41 5.20
C LEU A 143 15.81 20.76 4.16
N ILE A 144 14.64 21.22 4.62
CA ILE A 144 13.56 21.75 3.78
C ILE A 144 14.03 23.04 3.09
N ASP A 145 14.69 23.94 3.82
CA ASP A 145 15.22 25.21 3.28
C ASP A 145 16.25 24.97 2.16
N LYS A 146 17.06 23.92 2.30
CA LYS A 146 18.01 23.47 1.28
C LYS A 146 17.36 22.69 0.13
N LYS A 147 16.02 22.55 0.13
CA LYS A 147 15.22 21.79 -0.84
C LYS A 147 15.63 20.33 -0.98
N LEU A 148 16.19 19.76 0.09
CA LEU A 148 16.63 18.36 0.12
C LEU A 148 15.50 17.40 0.49
N ILE A 149 14.50 17.91 1.22
CA ILE A 149 13.33 17.16 1.69
C ILE A 149 12.07 17.95 1.32
N THR A 150 11.06 17.25 0.85
CA THR A 150 9.71 17.79 0.65
C THR A 150 8.73 17.03 1.53
N ILE A 151 7.95 17.74 2.35
CA ILE A 151 6.90 17.16 3.17
C ILE A 151 5.55 17.52 2.53
N ARG A 152 4.68 16.53 2.36
CA ARG A 152 3.29 16.72 1.92
C ARG A 152 2.34 16.08 2.91
N ARG A 153 1.38 16.87 3.38
CA ARG A 153 0.33 16.43 4.29
C ARG A 153 -0.92 16.05 3.51
N ASN A 154 -1.48 14.87 3.81
CA ASN A 154 -2.83 14.45 3.41
C ASN A 154 -3.66 14.18 4.67
N ASP A 155 -4.96 13.90 4.57
CA ASP A 155 -5.79 13.72 5.78
C ASP A 155 -5.28 12.62 6.72
N LEU A 156 -4.92 11.47 6.14
CA LEU A 156 -4.61 10.24 6.88
C LEU A 156 -3.15 9.79 6.79
N TRP A 157 -2.30 10.54 6.10
CA TRP A 157 -0.87 10.23 6.03
C TRP A 157 -0.04 11.48 5.77
N ILE A 158 1.26 11.36 6.04
CA ILE A 158 2.28 12.34 5.70
C ILE A 158 3.25 11.66 4.73
N GLU A 159 3.55 12.34 3.63
CA GLU A 159 4.59 11.92 2.69
C GLU A 159 5.84 12.76 2.93
N VAL A 160 6.96 12.10 3.23
CA VAL A 160 8.28 12.74 3.30
C VAL A 160 9.10 12.23 2.13
N GLU A 161 9.31 13.08 1.14
CA GLU A 161 10.09 12.78 -0.05
C GLU A 161 11.52 13.29 0.11
N ILE A 162 12.48 12.41 -0.15
CA ILE A 162 13.90 12.69 -0.03
C ILE A 162 14.57 12.27 -1.35
N ASN A 163 15.39 13.15 -1.91
CA ASN A 163 16.13 12.85 -3.13
C ASN A 163 17.15 11.70 -2.87
N SER A 164 17.31 10.78 -3.82
CA SER A 164 18.22 9.64 -3.63
C SER A 164 19.70 10.00 -3.68
N ASP A 165 20.09 11.03 -4.42
CA ASP A 165 21.50 11.38 -4.66
C ASP A 165 22.16 11.95 -3.39
N ILE A 166 21.37 12.46 -2.43
CA ILE A 166 21.87 12.86 -1.10
C ILE A 166 21.91 11.69 -0.11
N LEU A 167 21.15 10.63 -0.37
CA LEU A 167 21.04 9.46 0.51
C LEU A 167 22.06 8.39 0.15
N PHE A 168 22.36 8.23 -1.14
CA PHE A 168 23.13 7.11 -1.67
C PHE A 168 24.09 7.57 -2.76
N GLY A 169 25.18 6.81 -2.93
CA GLY A 169 25.98 6.90 -4.15
C GLY A 169 25.28 6.31 -5.37
N THR A 170 25.80 6.62 -6.55
CA THR A 170 25.33 6.06 -7.83
C THR A 170 25.37 4.53 -7.81
N GLY A 171 24.28 3.87 -8.22
CA GLY A 171 24.18 2.41 -8.27
C GLY A 171 24.32 1.68 -6.93
N SER A 172 24.28 2.42 -5.81
CA SER A 172 24.49 1.86 -4.47
C SER A 172 23.23 1.98 -3.61
N ALA A 173 23.07 1.03 -2.68
CA ALA A 173 22.12 1.09 -1.59
C ALA A 173 22.78 1.41 -0.23
N ALA A 174 24.10 1.65 -0.19
CA ALA A 174 24.79 2.06 1.01
C ALA A 174 24.52 3.54 1.32
N LEU A 175 24.06 3.83 2.53
CA LEU A 175 23.77 5.19 2.98
C LEU A 175 25.04 6.03 3.12
N ALA A 176 25.02 7.22 2.53
CA ALA A 176 26.08 8.21 2.68
C ALA A 176 26.19 8.70 4.14
N GLY A 177 27.37 9.18 4.54
CA GLY A 177 27.62 9.59 5.93
C GLY A 177 26.71 10.72 6.41
N ASN A 178 26.54 11.76 5.59
CA ASN A 178 25.61 12.86 5.83
C ASN A 178 24.14 12.40 5.85
N ALA A 179 23.78 11.43 5.01
CA ALA A 179 22.44 10.86 4.97
C ALA A 179 22.06 10.20 6.30
N ARG A 180 23.01 9.50 6.94
CA ARG A 180 22.79 8.86 8.24
C ARG A 180 22.35 9.88 9.29
N THR A 181 23.06 11.00 9.43
CA THR A 181 22.69 12.05 10.40
C THR A 181 21.28 12.60 10.16
N THR A 182 20.93 12.87 8.90
CA THR A 182 19.60 13.32 8.51
C THR A 182 18.52 12.28 8.83
N LEU A 183 18.74 11.02 8.47
CA LEU A 183 17.78 9.95 8.73
C LEU A 183 17.66 9.64 10.23
N SER A 184 18.73 9.73 11.02
CA SER A 184 18.67 9.59 12.48
C SER A 184 17.87 10.71 13.13
N THR A 185 17.95 11.93 12.59
CA THR A 185 17.12 13.05 13.05
C THR A 185 15.64 12.75 12.80
N LEU A 186 15.32 12.22 11.63
CA LEU A 186 13.96 11.78 11.29
C LEU A 186 13.50 10.60 12.17
N ALA A 187 14.37 9.63 12.41
CA ALA A 187 14.10 8.48 13.28
C ALA A 187 13.72 8.92 14.70
N SER A 188 14.35 9.97 15.23
CA SER A 188 14.04 10.47 16.58
C SER A 188 12.58 10.96 16.70
N VAL A 189 12.06 11.64 15.68
CA VAL A 189 10.65 12.06 15.62
C VAL A 189 9.72 10.86 15.43
N LEU A 190 10.09 9.91 14.56
CA LEU A 190 9.27 8.72 14.28
C LEU A 190 9.18 7.75 15.46
N ARG A 191 10.19 7.73 16.33
CA ARG A 191 10.22 6.88 17.53
C ARG A 191 9.17 7.31 18.56
N GLU A 192 8.94 8.61 18.71
CA GLU A 192 7.97 9.17 19.68
C GLU A 192 6.53 9.05 19.19
N ALA A 193 6.31 9.02 17.88
CA ALA A 193 4.99 8.83 17.28
C ALA A 193 4.64 7.34 17.19
N PRO A 194 3.40 6.87 17.41
CA PRO A 194 3.04 5.43 17.32
C PRO A 194 2.77 4.95 15.88
N ASN A 195 2.96 5.80 14.88
CA ASN A 195 2.48 5.63 13.51
C ASN A 195 3.19 4.53 12.70
N GLY A 196 2.46 3.82 11.85
CA GLY A 196 3.09 2.95 10.85
C GLY A 196 3.86 3.76 9.82
N VAL A 197 5.05 3.29 9.44
CA VAL A 197 5.93 3.96 8.46
C VAL A 197 6.26 2.99 7.34
N ARG A 198 5.88 3.36 6.11
CA ARG A 198 6.26 2.64 4.90
C ARG A 198 7.30 3.42 4.12
N VAL A 199 8.43 2.80 3.81
CA VAL A 199 9.50 3.39 3.01
C VAL A 199 9.40 2.86 1.59
N GLU A 200 9.37 3.76 0.61
CA GLU A 200 9.18 3.45 -0.80
C GLU A 200 10.40 3.92 -1.60
N GLY A 201 11.06 3.02 -2.31
CA GLY A 201 12.21 3.31 -3.16
C GLY A 201 11.82 3.44 -4.63
N TYR A 202 12.38 4.43 -5.32
CA TYR A 202 12.16 4.71 -6.74
C TYR A 202 13.49 4.96 -7.47
N THR A 203 13.56 4.58 -8.74
CA THR A 203 14.68 4.89 -9.64
C THR A 203 14.20 5.72 -10.82
N ASP A 204 15.15 6.24 -11.60
CA ASP A 204 14.88 6.65 -12.98
C ASP A 204 14.87 5.41 -13.90
N ASN A 205 14.75 5.65 -15.20
CA ASN A 205 14.73 4.61 -16.22
C ASN A 205 16.12 4.19 -16.74
N GLN A 206 17.21 4.65 -16.12
CA GLN A 206 18.52 4.19 -16.55
C GLN A 206 18.69 2.74 -16.09
N PRO A 207 18.98 1.81 -17.01
CA PRO A 207 19.08 0.40 -16.65
C PRO A 207 20.32 0.17 -15.78
N ILE A 208 20.14 -0.60 -14.70
CA ILE A 208 21.22 -1.15 -13.89
C ILE A 208 21.27 -2.67 -14.08
N ALA A 209 22.47 -3.21 -14.25
CA ALA A 209 22.71 -4.65 -14.39
C ALA A 209 24.06 -4.98 -13.75
N THR A 210 24.07 -5.06 -12.43
CA THR A 210 25.27 -5.43 -11.64
C THR A 210 25.05 -6.77 -10.96
N ALA A 211 26.12 -7.41 -10.49
CA ALA A 211 25.99 -8.66 -9.73
C ALA A 211 25.16 -8.49 -8.46
N GLN A 212 25.23 -7.31 -7.82
CA GLN A 212 24.47 -7.00 -6.61
C GLN A 212 23.03 -6.57 -6.90
N PHE A 213 22.82 -5.79 -7.97
CA PHE A 213 21.53 -5.27 -8.39
C PHE A 213 21.30 -5.62 -9.87
N PRO A 214 20.66 -6.76 -10.15
CA PRO A 214 20.35 -7.19 -11.52
C PRO A 214 19.40 -6.25 -12.26
N SER A 215 18.53 -5.53 -11.54
CA SER A 215 17.63 -4.54 -12.10
C SER A 215 17.33 -3.39 -11.13
N ASN A 216 16.58 -2.40 -11.63
CA ASN A 216 16.10 -1.28 -10.83
C ASN A 216 15.13 -1.70 -9.71
N TRP A 217 14.47 -2.86 -9.84
CA TRP A 217 13.65 -3.41 -8.77
C TRP A 217 14.49 -3.70 -7.52
N GLU A 218 15.59 -4.45 -7.66
CA GLU A 218 16.46 -4.80 -6.53
C GLU A 218 17.13 -3.57 -5.94
N LEU A 219 17.61 -2.64 -6.78
CA LEU A 219 18.23 -1.40 -6.29
C LEU A 219 17.25 -0.57 -5.47
N SER A 220 16.03 -0.35 -5.97
CA SER A 220 15.01 0.44 -5.27
C SER A 220 14.58 -0.19 -3.95
N ALA A 221 14.38 -1.52 -3.94
CA ALA A 221 14.02 -2.26 -2.74
C ALA A 221 15.15 -2.25 -1.71
N ALA A 222 16.40 -2.43 -2.14
CA ALA A 222 17.57 -2.39 -1.27
C ALA A 222 17.78 -1.00 -0.66
N ARG A 223 17.57 0.08 -1.41
CA ARG A 223 17.61 1.45 -0.88
C ARG A 223 16.55 1.69 0.20
N ALA A 224 15.32 1.24 -0.04
CA ALA A 224 14.26 1.30 0.96
C ALA A 224 14.62 0.47 2.22
N ALA A 225 15.23 -0.71 2.03
CA ALA A 225 15.71 -1.56 3.11
C ALA A 225 16.77 -0.88 3.97
N SER A 226 17.77 -0.25 3.36
CA SER A 226 18.82 0.47 4.11
C SER A 226 18.25 1.56 5.01
N VAL A 227 17.21 2.27 4.56
CA VAL A 227 16.54 3.30 5.37
C VAL A 227 15.74 2.66 6.50
N VAL A 228 15.00 1.59 6.23
CA VAL A 228 14.26 0.85 7.29
C VAL A 228 15.21 0.28 8.35
N HIS A 229 16.34 -0.30 7.95
CA HIS A 229 17.34 -0.81 8.88
C HIS A 229 17.88 0.31 9.77
N LEU A 230 18.22 1.47 9.20
CA LEU A 230 18.66 2.60 10.00
C LEU A 230 17.60 3.07 11.00
N PHE A 231 16.33 3.14 10.60
CA PHE A 231 15.25 3.50 11.53
C PHE A 231 15.05 2.48 12.65
N ALA A 232 15.15 1.19 12.34
CA ALA A 232 15.09 0.14 13.35
C ALA A 232 16.27 0.26 14.34
N ASP A 233 17.49 0.46 13.82
CA ASP A 233 18.70 0.62 14.63
C ASP A 233 18.63 1.87 15.53
N ASP A 234 18.00 2.94 15.07
CA ASP A 234 17.78 4.19 15.83
C ASP A 234 16.54 4.13 16.77
N GLY A 235 15.90 2.96 16.86
CA GLY A 235 14.88 2.65 17.87
C GLY A 235 13.43 2.84 17.45
N VAL A 236 13.14 2.98 16.16
CA VAL A 236 11.76 2.88 15.65
C VAL A 236 11.34 1.41 15.68
N ALA A 237 10.19 1.10 16.28
CA ALA A 237 9.77 -0.28 16.47
C ALA A 237 9.64 -1.02 15.11
N PRO A 238 10.34 -2.15 14.89
CA PRO A 238 10.35 -2.83 13.59
C PRO A 238 8.97 -3.25 13.08
N GLN A 239 8.04 -3.57 13.98
CA GLN A 239 6.66 -3.95 13.64
C GLN A 239 5.87 -2.83 12.97
N ARG A 240 6.34 -1.58 13.08
CA ARG A 240 5.74 -0.40 12.45
C ARG A 240 6.35 -0.10 11.08
N LEU A 241 7.46 -0.75 10.73
CA LEU A 241 8.22 -0.45 9.52
C LEU A 241 7.85 -1.40 8.39
N ALA A 242 7.68 -0.85 7.19
CA ALA A 242 7.54 -1.60 5.96
C ALA A 242 8.39 -0.97 4.87
N MET A 243 8.82 -1.77 3.89
CA MET A 243 9.55 -1.28 2.71
C MET A 243 8.95 -1.81 1.42
N VAL A 244 8.99 -0.99 0.37
CA VAL A 244 8.57 -1.35 -0.99
C VAL A 244 9.55 -0.75 -1.99
N GLY A 245 9.98 -1.53 -2.98
CA GLY A 245 10.73 -1.02 -4.15
C GLY A 245 9.83 -1.00 -5.38
N TYR A 246 9.76 0.14 -6.08
CA TYR A 246 8.96 0.29 -7.31
C TYR A 246 9.80 0.30 -8.60
N GLY A 247 11.13 0.33 -8.48
CA GLY A 247 12.02 0.58 -9.62
C GLY A 247 11.64 1.87 -10.36
N GLU A 248 11.62 1.79 -11.69
CA GLU A 248 11.34 2.91 -12.59
C GLU A 248 9.85 3.09 -12.92
N PHE A 249 9.00 2.15 -12.51
CA PHE A 249 7.62 2.02 -13.00
C PHE A 249 6.61 2.97 -12.34
N ARG A 250 7.10 3.90 -11.52
CA ARG A 250 6.31 4.97 -10.89
C ARG A 250 7.02 6.33 -11.00
N ALA A 251 7.37 6.66 -12.24
CA ALA A 251 7.92 7.96 -12.60
C ALA A 251 6.95 9.09 -12.24
N ARG A 252 7.50 10.15 -11.64
CA ARG A 252 6.78 11.39 -11.30
C ARG A 252 7.02 12.48 -12.34
N ALA A 253 8.14 12.40 -13.04
CA ALA A 253 8.57 13.35 -14.07
C ALA A 253 9.09 12.61 -15.31
N ASP A 254 9.28 13.36 -16.39
CA ASP A 254 9.78 12.83 -17.65
C ASP A 254 11.23 12.35 -17.55
N ASN A 255 11.45 11.08 -17.86
CA ASN A 255 12.78 10.45 -17.85
C ASN A 255 13.68 10.90 -19.02
N SER A 256 13.15 11.62 -20.02
CA SER A 256 13.96 12.14 -21.13
C SER A 256 14.98 13.20 -20.68
N THR A 257 14.69 13.93 -19.61
CA THR A 257 15.53 15.01 -19.08
C THR A 257 16.31 14.59 -17.84
N GLU A 258 17.51 15.13 -17.63
CA GLU A 258 18.26 14.86 -16.39
C GLU A 258 17.54 15.38 -15.15
N ALA A 259 16.88 16.54 -15.26
CA ALA A 259 16.07 17.09 -14.18
C ALA A 259 14.92 16.15 -13.79
N GLY A 260 14.22 15.57 -14.78
CA GLY A 260 13.14 14.64 -14.52
C GLY A 260 13.61 13.28 -14.00
N ARG A 261 14.74 12.76 -14.49
CA ARG A 261 15.39 11.56 -13.92
C ARG A 261 15.76 11.78 -12.45
N ASN A 262 16.39 12.91 -12.12
CA ASN A 262 16.72 13.24 -10.75
C ASN A 262 15.49 13.34 -9.84
N ALA A 263 14.37 13.91 -10.34
CA ALA A 263 13.11 13.92 -9.61
C ALA A 263 12.50 12.51 -9.43
N ASN A 264 12.77 11.58 -10.34
CA ASN A 264 12.32 10.19 -10.23
C ASN A 264 13.14 9.39 -9.22
N ARG A 265 14.45 9.65 -9.10
CA ARG A 265 15.35 9.06 -8.10
C ARG A 265 15.05 9.59 -6.69
N ARG A 266 14.11 8.96 -6.00
CA ARG A 266 13.67 9.40 -4.65
C ARG A 266 13.36 8.23 -3.73
N VAL A 267 13.43 8.50 -2.43
CA VAL A 267 12.85 7.66 -1.38
C VAL A 267 11.71 8.44 -0.75
N VAL A 268 10.56 7.79 -0.62
CA VAL A 268 9.37 8.39 -0.01
C VAL A 268 9.02 7.63 1.25
N LEU A 269 8.84 8.33 2.35
CA LEU A 269 8.28 7.77 3.57
C LEU A 269 6.81 8.13 3.64
N ILE A 270 5.98 7.12 3.84
CA ILE A 270 4.56 7.26 4.08
C ILE A 270 4.31 6.98 5.55
N ILE A 271 4.00 8.01 6.32
CA ILE A 271 3.66 7.91 7.74
C ILE A 271 2.15 7.87 7.83
N LEU A 272 1.60 6.73 8.24
CA LEU A 272 0.17 6.47 8.28
C LEU A 272 -0.41 6.93 9.62
N ALA A 273 -1.60 7.53 9.60
CA ALA A 273 -2.33 7.86 10.82
C ALA A 273 -2.53 6.58 11.67
N ASP A 274 -2.34 6.70 12.98
CA ASP A 274 -2.56 5.57 13.87
C ASP A 274 -4.05 5.26 13.87
N SER A 275 -4.38 4.08 13.36
CA SER A 275 -5.75 3.61 13.27
C SER A 275 -6.07 2.54 14.32
N ALA A 276 -5.05 2.07 15.03
CA ALA A 276 -5.11 0.85 15.81
C ALA A 276 -5.04 1.17 17.30
N GLY A 277 -6.06 1.85 17.85
CA GLY A 277 -6.44 1.79 19.27
C GLY A 277 -5.34 1.90 20.36
N SER A 278 -4.15 2.40 20.02
CA SER A 278 -2.98 2.40 20.90
C SER A 278 -2.84 3.69 21.69
N LEU A 279 -3.72 4.65 21.42
CA LEU A 279 -3.95 5.82 22.26
C LEU A 279 -4.67 5.35 23.53
N ALA A 280 -3.94 5.39 24.65
CA ALA A 280 -4.55 5.40 25.97
C ALA A 280 -5.72 6.41 26.01
N PRO A 281 -6.81 6.13 26.74
CA PRO A 281 -7.92 7.07 26.86
C PRO A 281 -7.41 8.42 27.37
N ASP A 282 -7.94 9.52 26.81
CA ASP A 282 -7.64 10.88 27.25
C ASP A 282 -7.69 10.96 28.80
N PRO A 283 -6.72 11.60 29.48
CA PRO A 283 -6.85 11.84 30.90
C PRO A 283 -8.13 12.65 31.14
N PRO A 284 -8.90 12.34 32.21
CA PRO A 284 -10.17 13.00 32.46
C PRO A 284 -9.95 14.52 32.53
N SER A 285 -10.78 15.25 31.80
CA SER A 285 -10.88 16.70 31.90
C SER A 285 -11.10 17.08 33.36
N GLN A 286 -10.15 17.83 33.92
CA GLN A 286 -10.30 18.49 35.22
C GLN A 286 -11.29 19.65 35.13
#